data_AF-A0A7C1YUK3-F1
#
_entry.id   AF-A0A7C1YUK3-F1
#
_cell.length_a   1.000
_cell.length_b   1.000
_cell.length_c   1.000
_cell.angle_alpha   90.00
_cell.angle_beta   90.00
_cell.angle_gamma   90.00
#
_symmetry.space_group_name_H-M   'P 1'
#
loop_
_entity.id
_entity.type
_entity.pdbx_description
1 polymer ?
#
loop_
_entity_poly.entity_id
_entity_poly.type
_entity_poly.pdbx_seq_one_letter_code
_entity_poly.pdbx_strand_id
1 'polypeptide(L)'
;DDVREGVITYRIAAHAGDLAKGHPGAQARDDAISRARFDFRWRDQFNLALDPERALDFHDQTLPAEGAKTSHFCSMCGPKFCSMKITREVRAAAEQGMAEKAREFIEGGAEIYLPEQAKPAAE
;
A
#
# COMPACT_ATOMS: atom_id res chain seq x y z
N ASP A 1 15.85 27.49 8.79
CA ASP A 1 15.49 26.07 8.77
C ASP A 1 15.39 25.44 10.16
N ASP A 2 16.30 25.74 11.09
CA ASP A 2 16.31 25.18 12.46
C ASP A 2 14.98 25.28 13.22
N VAL A 3 14.28 26.40 13.09
CA VAL A 3 12.95 26.58 13.72
C VAL A 3 11.91 25.62 13.13
N ARG A 4 11.89 25.47 11.79
CA ARG A 4 10.99 24.53 11.10
C ARG A 4 11.29 23.10 11.56
N GLU A 5 12.57 22.72 11.60
CA GLU A 5 12.98 21.39 12.05
C GLU A 5 12.59 21.12 13.50
N GLY A 6 12.83 22.07 14.40
CA GLY A 6 12.40 21.97 15.79
C GLY A 6 10.89 21.77 15.91
N VAL A 7 10.09 22.60 15.23
CA VAL A 7 8.62 22.51 15.28
C VAL A 7 8.12 21.18 14.72
N ILE A 8 8.60 20.73 13.56
CA ILE A 8 8.19 19.46 12.97
C ILE A 8 8.60 18.27 13.87
N THR A 9 9.80 18.32 14.45
CA THR A 9 10.29 17.28 15.38
C THR A 9 9.39 17.15 16.60
N TYR A 10 9.03 18.27 17.23
CA TYR A 10 8.11 18.24 18.38
C TYR A 10 6.70 17.80 17.99
N ARG A 11 6.21 18.14 16.79
CA ARG A 11 4.92 17.63 16.28
C ARG A 11 4.93 16.11 16.11
N ILE A 12 6.04 15.54 15.62
CA ILE A 12 6.22 14.08 15.56
C ILE A 12 6.18 13.48 16.95
N ALA A 13 6.94 14.04 17.90
CA ALA A 13 7.01 13.52 19.27
C ALA A 13 5.65 13.58 19.99
N ALA A 14 4.91 14.69 19.85
CA ALA A 14 3.58 14.82 20.42
C ALA A 14 2.61 13.78 19.84
N HIS A 15 2.58 13.66 18.50
CA HIS A 15 1.73 12.67 17.82
C HIS A 15 2.08 11.23 18.20
N ALA A 16 3.37 10.91 18.35
CA ALA A 16 3.81 9.59 18.83
C ALA A 16 3.32 9.32 20.27
N GLY A 17 3.34 10.32 21.13
CA GLY A 17 2.74 10.25 22.47
C GLY A 17 1.23 10.01 22.42
N ASP A 18 0.52 10.69 21.53
CA ASP A 18 -0.92 10.51 21.34
C ASP A 18 -1.27 9.11 20.83
N LEU A 19 -0.50 8.56 19.89
CA LEU A 19 -0.64 7.17 19.44
C LEU A 19 -0.42 6.18 20.59
N ALA A 20 0.67 6.34 21.36
CA ALA A 20 0.98 5.45 22.48
C ALA A 20 -0.10 5.47 23.58
N LYS A 21 -0.75 6.63 23.77
CA LYS A 21 -1.87 6.78 24.71
C LYS A 21 -3.21 6.29 24.18
N GLY A 22 -3.30 5.91 22.90
CA GLY A 22 -4.56 5.59 22.25
C GLY A 22 -5.50 6.79 22.13
N HIS A 23 -4.97 8.00 21.95
CA HIS A 23 -5.78 9.20 21.82
C HIS A 23 -6.75 9.07 20.64
N PRO A 24 -8.06 9.32 20.83
CA PRO A 24 -9.04 9.23 19.76
C PRO A 24 -8.62 10.06 18.53
N GLY A 25 -8.67 9.44 17.35
CA GLY A 25 -8.34 10.09 16.08
C GLY A 25 -6.85 10.13 15.71
N ALA A 26 -5.92 9.84 16.64
CA ALA A 26 -4.49 9.84 16.32
C ALA A 26 -4.17 8.80 15.23
N GLN A 27 -4.63 7.56 15.41
CA GLN A 27 -4.39 6.45 14.48
C GLN A 27 -5.04 6.69 13.10
N ALA A 28 -6.16 7.42 13.02
CA ALA A 28 -6.83 7.67 11.75
C ALA A 28 -5.93 8.41 10.74
N ARG A 29 -5.05 9.30 11.23
CA ARG A 29 -4.06 9.99 10.42
C ARG A 29 -3.01 9.02 9.87
N ASP A 30 -2.43 8.17 10.71
CA ASP A 30 -1.43 7.16 10.34
C ASP A 30 -1.97 6.16 9.34
N ASP A 31 -3.20 5.71 9.57
CA ASP A 31 -3.88 4.79 8.67
C ASP A 31 -4.16 5.46 7.31
N ALA A 32 -4.55 6.74 7.29
CA ALA A 32 -4.82 7.47 6.05
C ALA A 32 -3.55 7.65 5.20
N ILE A 33 -2.43 8.05 5.80
CA ILE A 33 -1.16 8.20 5.09
C ILE A 33 -0.58 6.84 4.67
N SER A 34 -0.75 5.80 5.48
CA SER A 34 -0.31 4.44 5.17
C SER A 34 -1.10 3.84 4.01
N ARG A 35 -2.43 4.05 3.97
CA ARG A 35 -3.26 3.69 2.80
C ARG A 35 -2.83 4.46 1.57
N ALA A 36 -2.63 5.78 1.66
CA ALA A 36 -2.16 6.57 0.52
C ALA A 36 -0.82 6.06 -0.04
N ARG A 37 0.11 5.69 0.86
CA ARG A 37 1.40 5.10 0.51
C ARG A 37 1.25 3.74 -0.20
N PHE A 38 0.48 2.82 0.38
CA PHE A 38 0.24 1.50 -0.22
C PHE A 38 -0.49 1.60 -1.56
N ASP A 39 -1.33 2.63 -1.71
CA ASP A 39 -2.10 2.87 -2.92
C ASP A 39 -1.39 3.71 -3.98
N PHE A 40 -0.14 4.12 -3.71
CA PHE A 40 0.65 4.98 -4.59
C PHE A 40 -0.06 6.30 -4.93
N ARG A 41 -0.91 6.78 -4.03
CA ARG A 41 -1.54 8.11 -4.11
C ARG A 41 -0.56 9.15 -3.59
N TRP A 42 0.51 9.39 -4.33
CA TRP A 42 1.65 10.21 -3.92
C TRP A 42 1.25 11.60 -3.41
N ARG A 43 0.37 12.30 -4.15
CA ARG A 43 -0.11 13.63 -3.75
C ARG A 43 -0.82 13.60 -2.40
N ASP A 44 -1.66 12.60 -2.17
CA ASP A 44 -2.36 12.45 -0.90
C ASP A 44 -1.38 12.12 0.23
N GLN A 45 -0.38 11.26 -0.04
CA GLN A 45 0.66 10.94 0.93
C GLN A 45 1.47 12.17 1.33
N PHE A 46 1.84 13.04 0.39
CA PHE A 46 2.54 14.29 0.68
C PHE A 46 1.67 15.24 1.49
N ASN A 47 0.43 15.47 1.05
CA ASN A 47 -0.50 16.38 1.72
C ASN A 47 -0.84 15.93 3.15
N LEU A 48 -0.81 14.62 3.42
CA LEU A 48 -1.02 14.06 4.75
C LEU A 48 0.24 14.09 5.64
N ALA A 49 1.42 14.34 5.08
CA ALA A 49 2.67 14.43 5.85
C ALA A 49 2.65 15.62 6.83
N LEU A 50 3.49 15.59 7.87
CA LEU A 50 3.60 16.72 8.80
C LEU A 50 4.28 17.93 8.14
N ASP A 51 5.08 17.66 7.10
CA ASP A 51 5.80 18.62 6.28
C ASP A 51 5.62 18.25 4.79
N PRO A 52 4.50 18.66 4.15
CA PRO A 52 4.17 18.26 2.77
C PRO A 52 5.18 18.70 1.72
N GLU A 53 5.70 19.93 1.83
CA GLU A 53 6.68 20.48 0.89
C GLU A 53 7.96 19.65 0.90
N ARG A 54 8.47 19.30 2.09
CA ARG A 54 9.69 18.49 2.22
C ARG A 54 9.49 17.06 1.72
N ALA A 55 8.30 16.48 1.95
CA ALA A 55 7.97 15.16 1.45
C ALA A 55 7.94 15.11 -0.09
N LEU A 56 7.38 16.14 -0.73
CA LEU A 56 7.36 16.29 -2.18
C LEU A 56 8.78 16.51 -2.73
N ASP A 57 9.53 17.44 -2.14
CA ASP A 57 10.91 17.75 -2.56
C ASP A 57 11.79 16.50 -2.55
N PHE A 58 11.75 15.68 -1.49
CA PHE A 58 12.58 14.48 -1.38
C PHE A 58 12.23 13.42 -2.42
N HIS A 59 10.96 13.28 -2.79
CA HIS A 59 10.58 12.43 -3.90
C HIS A 59 11.14 12.97 -5.23
N ASP A 60 10.99 14.28 -5.44
CA ASP A 60 11.28 14.95 -6.72
C ASP A 60 12.76 15.12 -7.00
N GLN A 61 13.62 15.05 -5.97
CA GLN A 61 15.07 14.97 -6.12
C GLN A 61 15.51 13.83 -7.06
N THR A 62 14.73 12.76 -7.17
CA THR A 62 15.04 11.61 -8.02
C THR A 62 13.98 11.33 -9.09
N LEU A 63 12.72 11.69 -8.83
CA LEU A 63 11.59 11.45 -9.72
C LEU A 63 10.74 12.72 -9.90
N PRO A 64 11.30 13.79 -10.54
CA PRO A 64 10.62 15.09 -10.62
C PRO A 64 9.43 15.10 -11.60
N ALA A 65 9.39 14.16 -12.56
CA ALA A 65 8.34 14.13 -13.56
C ALA A 65 6.96 13.94 -12.92
N GLU A 66 5.95 14.67 -13.41
CA GLU A 66 4.57 14.56 -12.91
C GLU A 66 4.00 13.13 -13.02
N GLY A 67 4.38 12.39 -14.07
CA GLY A 67 4.01 10.99 -14.22
C GLY A 67 4.54 10.07 -13.11
N ALA A 68 5.57 10.48 -12.37
CA ALA A 68 6.04 9.71 -11.22
C ALA A 68 5.04 9.77 -10.04
N LYS A 69 4.20 10.80 -9.95
CA LYS A 69 3.18 10.93 -8.89
C LYS A 69 2.00 9.98 -9.05
N THR A 70 1.96 9.24 -10.15
CA THR A 70 1.02 8.14 -10.40
C THR A 70 1.74 6.80 -10.55
N SER A 71 3.06 6.76 -10.31
CA SER A 71 3.84 5.54 -10.47
C SER A 71 3.72 4.59 -9.28
N HIS A 72 3.70 3.29 -9.56
CA HIS A 72 3.64 2.22 -8.56
C HIS A 72 5.03 1.85 -7.98
N PHE A 73 5.95 2.81 -7.87
CA PHE A 73 7.26 2.63 -7.28
C PHE A 73 7.88 3.97 -6.89
N CYS A 74 8.98 3.94 -6.14
CA CYS A 74 9.85 5.09 -5.89
C CYS A 74 11.28 4.78 -6.34
N SER A 75 12.18 5.76 -6.19
CA SER A 75 13.59 5.62 -6.55
C SER A 75 14.36 4.60 -5.69
N MET A 76 13.85 4.21 -4.53
CA MET A 76 14.57 3.28 -3.63
C MET A 76 14.64 1.85 -4.18
N CYS A 77 13.50 1.29 -4.61
CA CYS A 77 13.42 -0.10 -5.08
C CYS A 77 13.21 -0.22 -6.59
N GLY A 78 12.79 0.88 -7.24
CA GLY A 78 12.45 0.88 -8.66
C GLY A 78 11.23 0.02 -9.01
N PRO A 79 10.91 -0.07 -10.31
CA PRO A 79 9.65 -0.66 -10.79
C PRO A 79 9.54 -2.18 -10.61
N LYS A 80 10.68 -2.89 -10.50
CA LYS A 80 10.72 -4.35 -10.44
C LYS A 80 10.73 -4.92 -9.03
N PHE A 81 11.22 -4.17 -8.04
CA PHE A 81 11.46 -4.67 -6.68
C PHE A 81 10.66 -3.94 -5.60
N CYS A 82 9.67 -3.12 -5.98
CA CYS A 82 8.81 -2.47 -5.01
C CYS A 82 7.93 -3.51 -4.28
N SER A 83 8.14 -3.67 -2.98
CA SER A 83 7.41 -4.64 -2.14
C SER A 83 5.89 -4.42 -2.13
N MET A 84 5.44 -3.17 -2.09
CA MET A 84 4.00 -2.84 -2.11
C MET A 84 3.36 -3.18 -3.46
N LYS A 85 4.07 -2.98 -4.58
CA LYS A 85 3.61 -3.36 -5.92
C LYS A 85 3.48 -4.88 -6.03
N ILE A 86 4.52 -5.61 -5.63
CA ILE A 86 4.52 -7.07 -5.61
C ILE A 86 3.38 -7.61 -4.73
N THR A 87 3.15 -7.00 -3.56
CA THR A 87 2.04 -7.39 -2.67
C THR A 87 0.68 -7.24 -3.37
N ARG A 88 0.47 -6.16 -4.13
CA ARG A 88 -0.76 -5.97 -4.91
C ARG A 88 -0.91 -7.02 -6.01
N GLU A 89 0.16 -7.31 -6.74
CA GLU A 89 0.16 -8.33 -7.79
C GLU A 89 -0.17 -9.71 -7.24
N VAL A 90 0.43 -10.09 -6.09
CA VAL A 90 0.14 -11.36 -5.41
C VAL A 90 -1.31 -11.43 -4.94
N ARG A 91 -1.86 -10.35 -4.37
CA ARG A 91 -3.28 -10.31 -3.96
C ARG A 91 -4.22 -10.46 -5.16
N ALA A 92 -3.95 -9.77 -6.26
CA ALA A 92 -4.75 -9.88 -7.48
C ALA A 92 -4.70 -11.29 -8.08
N ALA A 93 -3.53 -11.92 -8.12
CA ALA A 93 -3.37 -13.30 -8.59
C ALA A 93 -4.13 -14.29 -7.69
N ALA A 94 -4.08 -14.11 -6.37
CA ALA A 94 -4.84 -14.93 -5.44
C ALA A 94 -6.35 -14.78 -5.62
N GLU A 95 -6.85 -13.55 -5.82
CA GLU A 95 -8.27 -13.28 -6.10
C GLU A 95 -8.73 -13.94 -7.41
N GLN A 96 -7.90 -13.90 -8.45
CA GLN A 96 -8.17 -14.58 -9.72
C GLN A 96 -8.22 -16.11 -9.55
N GLY A 97 -7.22 -16.70 -8.89
CA GLY A 97 -7.20 -18.14 -8.62
C GLY A 97 -8.39 -18.60 -7.77
N MET A 98 -8.84 -17.79 -6.81
CA MET A 98 -10.06 -18.08 -6.04
C MET A 98 -11.32 -18.01 -6.90
N ALA A 99 -11.40 -17.05 -7.82
CA ALA A 99 -12.52 -16.96 -8.75
C ALA A 99 -12.57 -18.14 -9.73
N GLU A 100 -11.41 -18.63 -10.18
CA GLU A 100 -11.29 -19.84 -11.00
C GLU A 100 -11.75 -21.08 -10.22
N LYS A 101 -11.26 -21.27 -8.98
CA LYS A 101 -11.71 -22.38 -8.13
C LYS A 101 -13.20 -22.32 -7.80
N ALA A 102 -13.76 -21.13 -7.62
CA ALA A 102 -15.20 -20.96 -7.45
C ALA A 102 -15.98 -21.41 -8.71
N ARG A 103 -15.48 -21.11 -9.92
CA ARG A 103 -16.08 -21.58 -11.17
C ARG A 103 -15.96 -23.09 -11.32
N GLU A 104 -14.77 -23.64 -11.10
CA GLU A 104 -14.53 -25.10 -11.13
C GLU A 104 -15.47 -25.83 -10.16
N PHE A 105 -15.68 -25.29 -8.97
CA PHE A 105 -16.60 -25.87 -7.98
C PHE A 105 -18.05 -25.89 -8.48
N ILE A 106 -18.52 -24.79 -9.07
CA ILE A 106 -19.87 -24.69 -9.62
C ILE A 106 -20.04 -25.63 -10.83
N GLU A 107 -19.07 -25.66 -11.75
CA GLU A 107 -19.07 -26.54 -12.92
C GLU A 107 -18.99 -28.02 -12.55
N GLY A 108 -18.27 -28.35 -11.47
CA GLY A 108 -18.17 -29.68 -10.88
C GLY A 108 -19.41 -30.14 -10.09
N GLY A 109 -20.52 -29.41 -10.17
CA GLY A 109 -21.79 -29.78 -9.52
C GLY A 109 -21.97 -29.24 -8.10
N ALA A 110 -21.11 -28.32 -7.65
CA ALA A 110 -21.12 -27.74 -6.31
C ALA A 110 -21.04 -28.78 -5.17
N GLU A 111 -20.36 -29.90 -5.43
CA GLU A 111 -20.11 -30.94 -4.43
C GLU A 111 -18.73 -30.78 -3.78
N ILE A 112 -18.69 -30.95 -2.46
CA ILE A 112 -17.43 -30.86 -1.69
C ILE A 112 -16.54 -32.10 -1.94
N TYR A 113 -17.15 -33.25 -2.22
CA TYR A 113 -16.45 -34.52 -2.39
C TYR A 113 -16.64 -35.02 -3.82
N LEU A 114 -15.61 -34.86 -4.65
CA LEU A 114 -15.61 -35.38 -6.02
C LEU A 114 -15.22 -36.86 -6.04
N PRO A 115 -15.85 -37.70 -6.88
CA PRO A 115 -15.38 -39.07 -7.11
C PRO A 115 -13.96 -39.06 -7.69
N GLU A 116 -13.14 -40.04 -7.30
CA GLU A 116 -11.67 -40.09 -7.50
C GLU A 116 -11.20 -39.95 -8.96
N GLN A 117 -12.11 -40.07 -9.93
CA GLN A 117 -11.85 -40.04 -11.38
C GLN A 117 -11.98 -38.64 -12.03
N ALA A 118 -12.35 -37.61 -11.26
CA ALA A 118 -12.64 -36.27 -11.78
C ALA A 118 -11.47 -35.26 -11.73
N LYS A 119 -10.24 -35.67 -11.44
CA LYS A 119 -9.08 -34.77 -11.48
C LYS A 119 -8.59 -34.56 -12.93
N PRO A 120 -8.67 -33.35 -13.51
CA PRO A 120 -7.91 -33.07 -14.72
C PRO A 120 -6.41 -33.09 -14.39
N ALA A 121 -5.59 -33.60 -15.32
CA ALA A 121 -4.15 -33.65 -15.17
C ALA A 121 -3.60 -32.23 -14.98
N ALA A 122 -2.87 -32.00 -13.90
CA ALA A 122 -2.16 -30.75 -13.67
C ALA A 122 -0.97 -30.68 -14.64
N GLU A 123 -0.94 -29.65 -15.50
CA GLU A 123 0.22 -29.24 -16.31
C GLU A 123 0.98 -28.11 -15.61
#